data_AF-A0A381UKI5-F1
#
_entry.id   AF-A0A381UKI5-F1
#
_cell.length_a   1.000
_cell.length_b   1.000
_cell.length_c   1.000
_cell.angle_alpha   90.00
_cell.angle_beta   90.00
_cell.angle_gamma   90.00
#
_symmetry.space_group_name_H-M   'P 1'
#
loop_
_entity.id
_entity.type
_entity.pdbx_description
1 polymer ?
#
loop_
_entity_poly.entity_id
_entity_poly.type
_entity_poly.pdbx_seq_one_letter_code
_entity_poly.pdbx_strand_id
1 'polypeptide(L)' 'MLVSAVIVVIDQITKAVTRSAMMLGESKPVIKNFFHFTYVTNDGMAFGLNFP' A
#
# COMPACT_ATOMS: atom_id res chain seq x y z
N MET A 1 -18.84 2.45 12.93
CA MET A 1 -19.33 2.18 11.55
C MET A 1 -18.84 3.24 10.56
N LEU A 2 -19.20 4.53 10.70
CA LEU A 2 -18.78 5.58 9.75
C LEU A 2 -17.25 5.73 9.63
N VAL A 3 -16.54 5.80 10.76
CA VAL A 3 -15.06 5.94 10.77
C VAL A 3 -14.38 4.76 10.06
N SER A 4 -14.81 3.54 10.37
CA SER A 4 -14.29 2.33 9.74
C SER A 4 -14.53 2.32 8.22
N ALA A 5 -15.71 2.75 7.77
CA ALA A 5 -16.01 2.86 6.35
C ALA A 5 -15.10 3.88 5.64
N VAL A 6 -14.87 5.04 6.25
CA VAL A 6 -13.94 6.06 5.72
C VAL A 6 -12.52 5.51 5.62
N ILE A 7 -12.04 4.79 6.64
CA ILE A 7 -10.71 4.17 6.63
C ILE A 7 -10.59 3.18 5.46
N VAL A 8 -11.58 2.29 5.27
CA VAL A 8 -11.58 1.32 4.16
C VAL A 8 -11.61 2.03 2.81
N VAL A 9 -12.39 3.09 2.64
CA VAL A 9 -12.43 3.85 1.38
C VAL A 9 -11.07 4.49 1.07
N ILE A 10 -10.42 5.12 2.06
CA ILE A 10 -9.10 5.72 1.89
C ILE A 10 -8.04 4.66 1.57
N ASP A 11 -8.09 3.50 2.24
CA ASP A 11 -7.21 2.36 1.96
C ASP A 11 -7.35 1.87 0.51
N GLN A 12 -8.57 1.74 0.00
CA GLN A 12 -8.77 1.27 -1.36
C GLN A 12 -8.37 2.31 -2.42
N ILE A 13 -8.64 3.59 -2.17
CA ILE A 13 -8.20 4.69 -3.06
C ILE A 13 -6.67 4.72 -3.15
N THR A 14 -5.98 4.70 -2.01
CA THR A 14 -4.50 4.74 -1.99
C THR A 14 -3.91 3.54 -2.74
N LYS A 15 -4.45 2.34 -2.57
CA LYS A 15 -4.03 1.14 -3.33
C LYS A 15 -4.29 1.27 -4.84
N ALA A 16 -5.43 1.83 -5.24
CA ALA A 16 -5.75 2.05 -6.64
C ALA A 16 -4.80 3.04 -7.30
N VAL A 17 -4.50 4.16 -6.62
CA VAL A 17 -3.53 5.15 -7.07
C VAL A 17 -2.15 4.51 -7.25
N THR A 18 -1.65 3.78 -6.25
CA THR A 18 -0.35 3.09 -6.34
C THR A 18 -0.27 2.17 -7.55
N ARG A 19 -1.28 1.32 -7.78
CA ARG A 19 -1.31 0.41 -8.95
C ARG A 19 -1.35 1.13 -10.29
N SER A 20 -1.99 2.29 -10.36
CA SER A 20 -2.14 3.06 -11.60
C SER A 20 -0.93 3.96 -11.92
N ALA A 21 -0.20 4.39 -10.90
CA ALA A 21 0.81 5.44 -11.02
C ALA A 21 2.25 4.96 -10.72
N MET A 22 2.43 3.70 -10.32
CA MET A 22 3.73 3.12 -10.01
C MET A 22 3.90 1.71 -10.61
N MET A 23 5.13 1.39 -11.00
CA MET A 23 5.53 0.02 -11.35
C MET A 23 5.87 -0.78 -10.08
N LEU A 24 5.68 -2.10 -10.11
CA LEU A 24 6.05 -2.96 -8.98
C LEU A 24 7.54 -2.83 -8.66
N GLY A 25 7.88 -2.59 -7.40
CA GLY A 25 9.25 -2.34 -6.94
C GLY A 25 9.72 -0.89 -7.10
N GLU A 26 8.94 -0.02 -7.76
CA GLU A 26 9.26 1.40 -7.86
C GLU A 26 9.21 2.08 -6.48
N SER A 27 10.18 2.96 -6.21
CA SER A 27 10.24 3.78 -5.00
C SER A 27 10.34 5.26 -5.34
N LYS A 28 9.40 6.07 -4.84
CA LYS A 28 9.33 7.52 -5.03
C LYS A 28 9.60 8.23 -3.70
N PRO A 29 10.65 9.07 -3.59
CA PRO A 29 10.93 9.83 -2.37
C PRO A 29 9.87 10.90 -2.14
N VAL A 30 9.28 10.92 -0.95
CA VAL A 30 8.43 12.03 -0.47
C VAL A 30 9.29 12.98 0.36
N ILE A 31 10.07 12.43 1.29
CA ILE A 31 11.14 13.15 2.01
C ILE A 31 12.43 12.41 1.69
N LYS A 32 13.31 13.05 0.92
CA LYS A 32 14.58 12.46 0.49
C LYS A 32 15.33 11.88 1.68
N ASN A 33 15.81 10.64 1.54
CA ASN A 33 16.57 9.91 2.55
C ASN A 33 15.83 9.57 3.87
N PHE A 34 14.51 9.78 3.94
CA PHE A 34 13.72 9.46 5.15
C PHE A 34 12.42 8.71 4.83
N PHE A 35 11.60 9.23 3.91
CA PHE A 35 10.28 8.67 3.61
C PHE A 35 10.07 8.49 2.10
N HIS A 36 9.76 7.26 1.69
CA HIS A 36 9.53 6.89 0.31
C HIS A 36 8.22 6.11 0.20
N PHE A 37 7.45 6.38 -0.86
CA PHE A 37 6.40 5.47 -1.29
C PHE A 37 7.03 4.38 -2.15
N THR A 38 6.91 3.14 -1.73
CA THR A 38 7.41 1.99 -2.49
C THR A 38 6.24 1.06 -2.80
N TYR A 39 6.06 0.73 -4.07
CA TYR A 39 5.02 -0.21 -4.47
C TYR A 39 5.54 -1.65 -4.29
N VAL A 40 5.00 -2.34 -3.29
CA VAL A 40 5.22 -3.77 -3.04
C VAL A 40 3.88 -4.49 -2.99
N THR A 41 3.84 -5.74 -3.45
CA THR A 41 2.74 -6.67 -3.19
C THR A 41 3.18 -7.65 -2.09
N ASN A 42 2.29 -7.93 -1.15
CA ASN A 42 2.50 -8.97 -0.15
C ASN A 42 1.46 -10.05 -0.39
N ASP A 43 1.81 -11.04 -1.19
CA ASP A 43 0.90 -12.13 -1.58
C ASP A 43 0.70 -13.13 -0.42
N GLY A 44 1.66 -13.18 0.52
CA GLY A 44 1.48 -13.77 1.84
C GLY A 44 1.07 -12.72 2.87
N MET A 45 0.63 -13.13 4.06
CA MET A 45 0.50 -12.17 5.16
C MET A 45 1.88 -11.73 5.68
N ALA A 46 1.91 -10.92 6.74
CA ALA A 46 3.18 -10.64 7.42
C ALA A 46 3.89 -11.97 7.76
N PHE A 47 5.20 -12.04 7.49
CA PHE A 47 6.07 -13.20 7.77
C PHE A 47 5.78 -14.49 6.97
N GLY A 48 5.17 -14.40 5.79
CA GLY A 48 4.88 -15.59 4.97
C GLY A 48 3.84 -16.52 5.57
N LEU A 49 3.06 -16.02 6.54
CA LEU A 49 1.91 -16.72 7.07
C LEU A 49 0.86 -16.85 5.98
N ASN A 50 0.34 -18.07 5.81
CA ASN A 50 -0.84 -18.37 5.01
C ASN A 50 -1.92 -18.86 5.97
N PHE A 51 -3.14 -18.34 5.87
CA PHE A 51 -4.28 -18.99 6.51
C PHE A 51 -4.57 -20.30 5.75
N PRO A 52 -4.93 -21.39 6.44
CA PRO A 52 -5.48 -22.58 5.79
C PRO A 52 -6.77 -22.28 5.03
#